data_AF-A0A5B8BU22-F1
#
_entry.id   AF-A0A5B8BU22-F1
#
_cell.length_a   1.000
_cell.length_b   1.000
_cell.length_c   1.000
_cell.angle_alpha   90.00
_cell.angle_beta   90.00
_cell.angle_gamma   90.00
#
_symmetry.space_group_name_H-M   'P 1'
#
loop_
_entity.id
_entity.type
_entity.pdbx_description
1 polymer ?
#
loop_
_entity_poly.entity_id
_entity_poly.type
_entity_poly.pdbx_seq_one_letter_code
_entity_poly.pdbx_strand_id
1 'polypeptide(L)'
;MKRTIATIAATLMLGGAAFAEAHGDGPDAETVEKIMMKLTEMKCQMDEDDIEMEEDGGYDLDDVICEGGQQYDITLDAELNETGRRAE
;
A
#
# COMPACT_ATOMS: atom_id res chain seq x y z
N MET A 1 18.94 -0.03 -52.25
CA MET A 1 18.91 0.80 -51.03
C MET A 1 18.50 -0.10 -49.88
N LYS A 2 19.36 -0.22 -48.87
CA LYS A 2 19.22 -1.12 -47.73
C LYS A 2 18.80 -0.28 -46.53
N ARG A 3 17.72 -0.63 -45.83
CA ARG A 3 17.42 -0.24 -44.44
C ARG A 3 16.19 -1.00 -43.93
N THR A 4 16.48 -2.10 -43.26
CA THR A 4 15.64 -2.76 -42.25
C THR A 4 15.53 -1.87 -41.01
N ILE A 5 14.31 -1.59 -40.54
CA ILE A 5 13.97 -1.01 -39.23
C ILE A 5 12.64 -1.67 -38.84
N ALA A 6 12.62 -2.74 -38.04
CA ALA A 6 12.68 -2.80 -36.56
C ALA A 6 11.40 -2.29 -35.87
N THR A 7 10.66 -3.26 -35.34
CA THR A 7 9.44 -3.23 -34.52
C THR A 7 9.62 -2.47 -33.20
N ILE A 8 8.63 -1.66 -32.78
CA ILE A 8 8.35 -1.40 -31.36
C ILE A 8 6.82 -1.36 -31.17
N ALA A 9 6.30 -2.37 -30.48
CA ALA A 9 4.97 -2.35 -29.87
C ALA A 9 5.05 -1.52 -28.58
N ALA A 10 4.20 -0.51 -28.44
CA ALA A 10 3.99 0.22 -27.19
C ALA A 10 2.56 -0.06 -26.72
N THR A 11 2.40 -1.16 -26.00
CA THR A 11 1.29 -1.40 -25.09
C THR A 11 1.59 -0.69 -23.76
N LEU A 12 0.53 -0.39 -23.00
CA LEU A 12 0.50 0.19 -21.64
C LEU A 12 0.37 1.71 -21.59
N MET A 13 -0.86 2.17 -21.37
CA MET A 13 -1.19 2.85 -20.12
C MET A 13 -2.64 2.49 -19.75
N LEU A 14 -2.82 1.48 -18.89
CA LEU A 14 -3.99 1.46 -18.03
C LEU A 14 -3.75 2.58 -17.02
N GLY A 15 -4.42 3.72 -17.24
CA GLY A 15 -4.57 4.72 -16.19
C GLY A 15 -5.40 4.11 -15.08
N GLY A 16 -4.72 3.61 -14.04
CA GLY A 16 -5.35 3.34 -12.76
C GLY A 16 -6.02 4.62 -12.28
N ALA A 17 -7.27 4.50 -11.87
CA ALA A 17 -8.06 5.61 -11.40
C ALA A 17 -7.37 6.26 -10.20
N ALA A 18 -6.94 7.52 -10.36
CA ALA A 18 -6.58 8.37 -9.25
C ALA A 18 -7.86 8.72 -8.49
N PHE A 19 -8.15 8.00 -7.42
CA PHE A 19 -9.13 8.41 -6.43
C PHE A 19 -8.40 9.25 -5.38
N ALA A 20 -8.45 10.57 -5.55
CA ALA A 20 -8.05 11.53 -4.54
C ALA A 20 -9.32 12.05 -3.85
N GLU A 21 -9.75 11.40 -2.78
CA GLU A 21 -10.68 11.99 -1.81
C GLU A 21 -9.82 12.45 -0.62
N ALA A 22 -9.52 13.75 -0.61
CA ALA A 22 -8.71 14.40 0.40
C ALA A 22 -9.55 14.69 1.65
N HIS A 23 -9.26 14.02 2.77
CA HIS A 23 -9.66 14.45 4.12
C HIS A 23 -8.68 13.87 5.17
N GLY A 24 -7.60 14.59 5.45
CA GLY A 24 -6.55 14.20 6.42
C GLY A 24 -5.18 14.08 5.74
N ASP A 25 -4.10 14.20 6.52
CA ASP A 25 -2.72 13.96 6.04
C ASP A 25 -2.45 12.46 5.77
N GLY A 26 -3.44 11.60 6.04
CA GLY A 26 -3.41 10.16 5.84
C GLY A 26 -4.21 9.67 4.62
N PRO A 27 -4.29 8.34 4.42
CA PRO A 27 -4.99 7.73 3.30
C PRO A 27 -6.48 8.08 3.26
N ASP A 28 -7.09 7.93 2.08
CA ASP A 28 -8.54 8.01 1.94
C ASP A 28 -9.23 6.85 2.70
N ALA A 29 -10.51 7.05 3.04
CA ALA A 29 -11.26 6.10 3.86
C ALA A 29 -11.41 4.70 3.23
N GLU A 30 -11.43 4.59 1.89
CA GLU A 30 -11.48 3.29 1.21
C GLU A 30 -10.16 2.53 1.38
N THR A 31 -9.04 3.26 1.32
CA THR A 31 -7.71 2.72 1.56
C THR A 31 -7.54 2.27 3.02
N VAL A 32 -7.97 3.09 3.99
CA VAL A 32 -7.99 2.72 5.42
C VAL A 32 -8.79 1.42 5.64
N GLU A 33 -10.00 1.33 5.08
CA GLU A 33 -10.84 0.13 5.21
C GLU A 33 -10.14 -1.13 4.66
N LYS A 34 -9.47 -1.02 3.51
CA LYS A 34 -8.71 -2.14 2.92
C LYS A 34 -7.55 -2.58 3.81
N ILE A 35 -6.80 -1.63 4.37
CA ILE A 35 -5.69 -1.93 5.29
C ILE A 35 -6.22 -2.65 6.53
N MET A 36 -7.28 -2.13 7.15
CA MET A 36 -7.87 -2.73 8.36
C MET A 36 -8.46 -4.12 8.10
N MET A 37 -9.07 -4.35 6.93
CA MET A 37 -9.51 -5.67 6.50
C MET A 37 -8.33 -6.64 6.35
N LYS A 38 -7.24 -6.19 5.71
CA LYS A 38 -6.01 -6.98 5.56
C LYS A 38 -5.41 -7.36 6.92
N LEU A 39 -5.33 -6.41 7.85
CA LEU A 39 -4.87 -6.67 9.23
C LEU A 39 -5.77 -7.71 9.91
N THR A 40 -7.09 -7.59 9.77
CA THR A 40 -8.06 -8.55 10.32
C THR A 40 -7.85 -9.97 9.76
N GLU A 41 -7.61 -10.11 8.45
CA GLU A 41 -7.31 -11.40 7.81
C GLU A 41 -6.01 -12.02 8.35
N MET A 42 -5.03 -11.17 8.69
CA MET A 42 -3.77 -11.58 9.34
C MET A 42 -3.91 -11.81 10.85
N LYS A 43 -5.12 -11.63 11.41
CA LYS A 43 -5.41 -11.64 12.86
C LYS A 43 -4.57 -10.60 13.63
N CYS A 44 -4.46 -9.42 13.05
CA CYS A 44 -3.80 -8.26 13.63
C CYS A 44 -4.80 -7.13 13.87
N GLN A 45 -4.45 -6.23 14.78
CA GLN A 45 -5.21 -5.05 15.17
C GLN A 45 -4.25 -3.85 15.29
N MET A 46 -4.75 -2.66 15.00
CA MET A 46 -4.03 -1.39 15.04
C MET A 46 -5.05 -0.25 15.15
N ASP A 47 -4.64 0.97 15.51
CA ASP A 47 -5.45 2.16 15.33
C ASP A 47 -5.39 2.63 13.86
N GLU A 48 -6.49 3.12 13.31
CA GLU A 48 -6.50 3.67 11.95
C GLU A 48 -5.76 5.01 11.86
N ASP A 49 -5.65 5.71 12.99
CA ASP A 49 -4.88 6.95 13.12
C ASP A 49 -3.35 6.71 13.07
N ASP A 50 -2.89 5.46 13.22
CA ASP A 50 -1.48 5.06 13.15
C ASP A 50 -1.04 4.66 11.72
N ILE A 51 -1.88 4.90 10.71
CA ILE A 51 -1.52 4.68 9.29
C ILE A 51 -0.79 5.93 8.76
N GLU A 52 0.51 5.79 8.48
CA GLU A 52 1.30 6.84 7.84
C GLU A 52 1.40 6.59 6.33
N MET A 53 1.19 7.63 5.51
CA MET A 53 1.32 7.55 4.06
C MET A 53 2.70 8.08 3.63
N GLU A 54 3.45 7.23 2.91
CA GLU A 54 4.78 7.55 2.42
C GLU A 54 4.75 8.39 1.14
N GLU A 55 5.82 9.15 0.87
CA GLU A 55 5.94 10.01 -0.32
C GLU A 55 5.86 9.23 -1.65
N ASP A 56 6.17 7.94 -1.63
CA ASP A 56 6.11 7.04 -2.79
C ASP A 56 4.71 6.40 -3.00
N GLY A 57 3.75 6.73 -2.12
CA GLY A 57 2.40 6.20 -2.12
C GLY A 57 2.25 4.88 -1.36
N GLY A 58 3.32 4.40 -0.71
CA GLY A 58 3.25 3.30 0.26
C GLY A 58 2.63 3.72 1.60
N TYR A 59 2.57 2.77 2.53
CA TYR A 59 2.01 2.98 3.85
C TYR A 59 2.86 2.30 4.91
N ASP A 60 3.18 3.01 5.98
CA ASP A 60 3.75 2.44 7.18
C ASP A 60 2.65 2.25 8.23
N LEU A 61 2.61 1.04 8.79
CA LEU A 61 1.65 0.61 9.80
C LEU A 61 2.44 0.35 11.09
N ASP A 62 2.39 1.31 12.01
CA ASP A 62 3.07 1.22 13.30
C ASP A 62 2.18 0.53 14.35
N ASP A 63 2.79 -0.03 15.40
CA ASP A 63 2.07 -0.64 16.54
C ASP A 63 1.08 -1.76 16.16
N VAL A 64 1.31 -2.50 15.06
CA VAL A 64 0.42 -3.60 14.64
C VAL A 64 0.53 -4.77 15.60
N ILE A 65 -0.53 -5.00 16.39
CA ILE A 65 -0.61 -6.11 17.35
C ILE A 65 -1.23 -7.32 16.68
N CYS A 66 -0.44 -8.38 16.46
CA CYS A 66 -0.92 -9.64 15.87
C CYS A 66 -1.19 -10.74 16.92
N GLU A 67 -1.80 -11.85 16.46
CA GLU A 67 -2.03 -13.06 17.26
C GLU A 67 -0.78 -13.44 18.08
N GLY A 68 -0.96 -13.62 19.39
CA GLY A 68 0.14 -13.80 20.35
C GLY A 68 0.55 -12.52 21.09
N GLY A 69 -0.02 -11.37 20.74
CA GLY A 69 0.19 -10.09 21.42
C GLY A 69 1.53 -9.43 21.10
N GLN A 70 2.20 -9.87 20.03
CA GLN A 70 3.44 -9.27 19.55
C GLN A 70 3.12 -8.09 18.63
N GLN A 71 3.85 -7.00 18.83
CA GLN A 71 3.80 -5.79 18.01
C GLN A 71 4.77 -5.87 16.84
N TYR A 72 4.40 -5.23 15.73
CA TYR A 72 5.17 -5.17 14.51
C TYR A 72 5.01 -3.83 13.80
N ASP A 73 6.10 -3.37 13.18
CA ASP A 73 6.08 -2.37 12.12
C ASP A 73 5.86 -3.11 10.80
N ILE A 74 4.84 -2.75 10.02
CA ILE A 74 4.55 -3.33 8.71
C ILE A 74 4.56 -2.24 7.63
N THR A 75 5.39 -2.42 6.60
CA THR A 75 5.41 -1.53 5.44
C THR A 75 4.64 -2.15 4.29
N LEU A 76 3.76 -1.36 3.68
CA LEU A 76 2.99 -1.70 2.50
C LEU A 76 3.43 -0.85 1.30
N ASP A 77 3.43 -1.43 0.10
CA ASP A 77 3.52 -0.65 -1.13
C ASP A 77 2.18 0.01 -1.49
N ALA A 78 2.18 0.84 -2.54
CA ALA A 78 0.99 1.52 -3.05
C ALA A 78 -0.14 0.58 -3.51
N GLU A 79 0.16 -0.70 -3.74
CA GLU A 79 -0.81 -1.75 -4.08
C GLU A 79 -1.27 -2.55 -2.84
N LEU A 80 -0.91 -2.09 -1.64
CA LEU A 80 -1.18 -2.72 -0.34
C LEU A 80 -0.52 -4.09 -0.15
N ASN A 81 0.54 -4.40 -0.90
CA ASN A 81 1.34 -5.59 -0.64
C ASN A 81 2.33 -5.32 0.48
N GLU A 82 2.49 -6.29 1.37
CA GLU A 82 3.51 -6.24 2.41
C GLU A 82 4.90 -6.34 1.80
N THR A 83 5.70 -5.30 1.98
CA THR A 83 7.10 -5.23 1.52
C THR A 83 8.09 -5.34 2.68
N GLY A 84 7.64 -5.07 3.91
CA GLY A 84 8.45 -5.16 5.13
C GLY A 84 7.63 -5.56 6.34
N ARG A 85 8.26 -6.29 7.26
CA ARG A 85 7.74 -6.60 8.60
C ARG A 85 8.89 -6.70 9.59
N ARG A 86 8.81 -5.93 10.67
CA ARG A 86 9.79 -5.91 11.75
C ARG A 86 9.08 -6.03 13.09
N ALA A 87 9.63 -6.82 14.00
CA ALA A 87 9.13 -6.86 15.38
C ALA A 87 9.70 -5.69 16.18
N GLU A 88 8.87 -5.10 17.02
CA GLU A 88 9.25 -4.03 17.96
C GLU A 88 9.87 -4.55 19.27
#